data_AF-A0AAV4CQF7-F1
#
_entry.id   AF-A0AAV4CQF7-F1
#
_cell.length_a   1.000
_cell.length_b   1.000
_cell.length_c   1.000
_cell.angle_alpha   90.00
_cell.angle_beta   90.00
_cell.angle_gamma   90.00
#
_symmetry.space_group_name_H-M   'P 1'
#
loop_
_entity.id
_entity.type
_entity.pdbx_description
1 polymer ?
#
loop_
_entity_poly.entity_id
_entity_poly.type
_entity_poly.pdbx_seq_one_letter_code
_entity_poly.pdbx_strand_id
1 'polypeptide(L)'
;MGFKIVSLLLTELDASQPRCLDEIAQFYISCVKDGSFNGSKATDLLPKILCLLNNHESVPKGGGYIKGSELKGHLINSLCSCRWAPSVALHMAPLFKDIPLSPDELKFLIQKILRLFPELEITDQPAVVFQLLLLSGKGNKRLVLEGLSKFYTDLDDANRGRSIMVDSEDLMSDAVDLRTLRQIEGTVILHITQAVNQDQELGTELLKYFKNLQQCNPKKVIGPFNLCLMLSISQLHFFQDKVFEFVKSTILKCLLDEDKCIKSLWARECYPQSIKAEQLVLEAVEHSTYDWDHVIQGLVKLGFGLMDSYGPKLVFGAMPESLPPEGMKNPSQLACQLGRRLLLKTFKGHEVVRSEILDQIFSHVIMRSTAPVTHYLDLLSDTVHSAPQLLLESSGKVQEICLKLAELPPKSAEGLLTSIQPLLKLSPLLKDTIIIVLRKAMFAR
;
A
#
# COMPACT_ATOMS: atom_id res chain seq x y z
N MET A 1 -7.06 -21.51 37.40
CA MET A 1 -7.22 -20.79 38.69
C MET A 1 -7.02 -19.28 38.53
N GLY A 2 -5.93 -18.81 37.92
CA GLY A 2 -5.64 -17.36 37.74
C GLY A 2 -6.74 -16.52 37.07
N PHE A 3 -7.45 -17.05 36.06
CA PHE A 3 -8.57 -16.34 35.42
C PHE A 3 -9.72 -16.01 36.38
N LYS A 4 -10.08 -16.95 37.27
CA LYS A 4 -11.14 -16.73 38.26
C LYS A 4 -10.72 -15.69 39.30
N ILE A 5 -9.44 -15.65 39.65
CA ILE A 5 -8.89 -14.67 40.59
C ILE A 5 -8.94 -13.25 39.98
N VAL A 6 -8.46 -13.08 38.75
CA VAL A 6 -8.52 -11.77 38.05
C VAL A 6 -9.97 -11.32 37.86
N SER A 7 -10.87 -12.22 37.48
CA SER A 7 -12.30 -11.91 37.33
C SER A 7 -12.94 -11.46 38.65
N LEU A 8 -12.59 -12.09 39.78
CA LEU A 8 -13.08 -11.69 41.09
C LEU A 8 -12.49 -10.34 41.52
N LEU A 9 -11.21 -10.09 41.26
CA LEU A 9 -10.59 -8.80 41.53
C LEU A 9 -11.22 -7.69 40.70
N LEU A 10 -11.56 -7.95 39.42
CA LEU A 10 -12.25 -6.98 38.57
C LEU A 10 -13.63 -6.57 39.12
N THR A 11 -14.35 -7.47 39.78
CA THR A 11 -15.66 -7.15 40.39
C THR A 11 -15.52 -6.40 41.71
N GLU A 12 -14.50 -6.72 42.51
CA GLU A 12 -14.29 -6.08 43.83
C GLU A 12 -13.53 -4.74 43.76
N LEU A 13 -12.91 -4.43 42.62
CA LEU A 13 -12.19 -3.17 42.42
C LEU A 13 -13.08 -1.92 42.59
N ASP A 14 -14.39 -2.04 42.31
CA ASP A 14 -15.34 -0.93 42.44
C ASP A 14 -15.54 -0.47 43.89
N ALA A 15 -15.31 -1.34 44.88
CA ALA A 15 -15.42 -1.03 46.31
C ALA A 15 -14.09 -0.56 46.95
N SER A 16 -13.02 -0.47 46.15
CA SER A 16 -11.67 -0.21 46.65
C SER A 16 -11.43 1.27 46.99
N GLN A 17 -10.63 1.53 48.02
CA GLN A 17 -10.25 2.91 48.38
C GLN A 17 -9.33 3.52 47.31
N PRO A 18 -9.46 4.83 46.99
CA PRO A 18 -8.63 5.49 45.97
C PRO A 18 -7.13 5.41 46.21
N ARG A 19 -6.71 5.38 47.49
CA ARG A 19 -5.30 5.24 47.86
C ARG A 19 -4.72 3.88 47.44
N CYS A 20 -5.46 2.80 47.66
CA CYS A 20 -5.04 1.47 47.25
C CYS A 20 -4.96 1.36 45.72
N LEU A 21 -5.88 2.01 45.01
CA LEU A 21 -5.84 2.08 43.54
C LEU A 21 -4.59 2.78 43.02
N ASP A 22 -4.14 3.89 43.64
CA ASP A 22 -2.88 4.56 43.31
C ASP A 22 -1.66 3.65 43.59
N GLU A 23 -1.61 3.01 44.76
CA GLU A 23 -0.51 2.10 45.14
C GLU A 23 -0.39 0.93 44.16
N ILE A 24 -1.51 0.33 43.75
CA ILE A 24 -1.52 -0.75 42.75
C ILE A 24 -1.11 -0.23 41.37
N ALA A 25 -1.58 0.95 40.95
CA ALA A 25 -1.17 1.53 39.68
C ALA A 25 0.33 1.84 39.64
N GLN A 26 0.91 2.33 40.74
CA GLN A 26 2.34 2.56 40.87
C GLN A 26 3.14 1.25 40.84
N PHE A 27 2.60 0.17 41.43
CA PHE A 27 3.20 -1.17 41.31
C PHE A 27 3.27 -1.65 39.86
N TYR A 28 2.23 -1.44 39.04
CA TYR A 28 2.32 -1.75 37.61
C TYR A 28 3.40 -0.92 36.90
N ILE A 29 3.53 0.37 37.25
CA ILE A 29 4.57 1.23 36.67
C ILE A 29 5.96 0.73 37.08
N SER A 30 6.19 0.30 38.32
CA SER A 30 7.47 -0.28 38.73
C SER A 30 7.74 -1.59 37.97
N CYS A 31 6.74 -2.45 37.79
CA CYS A 31 6.91 -3.67 37.00
C CYS A 31 7.32 -3.39 35.54
N VAL A 32 6.79 -2.33 34.93
CA VAL A 32 7.21 -1.90 33.58
C VAL A 32 8.65 -1.39 33.58
N LYS A 33 9.09 -0.66 34.62
CA LYS A 33 10.47 -0.18 34.75
C LYS A 33 11.48 -1.31 34.94
N ASP A 34 11.11 -2.30 35.75
CA ASP A 34 11.98 -3.42 36.12
C ASP A 34 11.96 -4.54 35.06
N GLY A 35 11.17 -4.40 34.00
CA GLY A 35 11.05 -5.37 32.92
C GLY A 35 10.28 -6.65 33.28
N SER A 36 9.64 -6.70 34.45
CA SER A 36 8.84 -7.84 34.90
C SER A 36 7.42 -7.86 34.32
N PHE A 37 7.05 -6.81 33.57
CA PHE A 37 5.77 -6.73 32.89
C PHE A 37 5.70 -7.70 31.69
N ASN A 38 4.94 -8.80 31.86
CA ASN A 38 4.92 -9.93 30.92
C ASN A 38 3.57 -10.16 30.24
N GLY A 39 2.66 -9.17 30.26
CA GLY A 39 1.34 -9.31 29.61
C GLY A 39 0.44 -10.41 30.20
N SER A 40 0.70 -10.84 31.44
CA SER A 40 -0.18 -11.79 32.13
C SER A 40 -1.59 -11.20 32.31
N LYS A 41 -2.62 -12.03 32.50
CA LYS A 41 -4.00 -11.56 32.72
C LYS A 41 -4.17 -10.58 33.88
N ALA A 42 -3.22 -10.47 34.80
CA ALA A 42 -3.24 -9.45 35.84
C ALA A 42 -3.22 -8.03 35.26
N THR A 43 -2.60 -7.83 34.09
CA THR A 43 -2.51 -6.52 33.43
C THR A 43 -3.88 -5.98 32.99
N ASP A 44 -4.89 -6.85 32.85
CA ASP A 44 -6.27 -6.47 32.54
C ASP A 44 -6.94 -5.69 33.69
N LEU A 45 -6.34 -5.69 34.89
CA LEU A 45 -6.78 -4.86 36.01
C LEU A 45 -6.42 -3.37 35.81
N LEU A 46 -5.32 -3.08 35.12
CA LEU A 46 -4.79 -1.72 34.98
C LEU A 46 -5.79 -0.75 34.32
N PRO A 47 -6.48 -1.11 33.21
CA PRO A 47 -7.52 -0.25 32.63
C PRO A 47 -8.62 0.10 33.62
N LYS A 48 -9.16 -0.90 34.33
CA LYS A 48 -10.24 -0.70 35.31
C LYS A 48 -9.79 0.20 36.46
N ILE A 49 -8.57 0.02 36.98
CA ILE A 49 -7.98 0.86 38.02
C ILE A 49 -7.88 2.32 37.56
N LEU A 50 -7.35 2.56 36.35
CA LEU A 50 -7.20 3.92 35.82
C LEU A 50 -8.56 4.58 35.52
N CYS A 51 -9.56 3.82 35.08
CA CYS A 51 -10.93 4.30 34.91
C CYS A 51 -11.57 4.69 36.25
N LEU A 52 -11.40 3.88 37.30
CA LEU A 52 -11.92 4.19 38.63
C LEU A 52 -11.25 5.43 39.21
N LEU A 53 -9.91 5.52 39.14
CA LEU A 53 -9.16 6.70 39.56
C LEU A 53 -9.65 7.97 38.86
N ASN A 54 -9.94 7.90 37.56
CA ASN A 54 -10.44 9.06 36.81
C ASN A 54 -11.75 9.65 37.35
N ASN A 55 -12.60 8.82 37.96
CA ASN A 55 -13.92 9.22 38.43
C ASN A 55 -13.92 9.79 39.87
N HIS A 56 -12.81 9.66 40.61
CA HIS A 56 -12.72 10.18 41.97
C HIS A 56 -12.39 11.69 41.98
N GLU A 57 -13.18 12.46 42.72
CA GLU A 57 -13.00 13.92 42.85
C GLU A 57 -11.74 14.29 43.63
N SER A 58 -11.36 13.48 44.62
CA SER A 58 -10.24 13.74 45.51
C SER A 58 -9.57 12.43 45.92
N VAL A 59 -8.27 12.30 45.62
CA VAL A 59 -7.43 11.17 45.98
C VAL A 59 -6.30 11.66 46.89
N PRO A 60 -6.09 11.05 48.06
CA PRO A 60 -4.99 11.43 48.94
C PRO A 60 -3.64 11.03 48.33
N LYS A 61 -2.75 12.01 48.13
CA LYS A 61 -1.38 11.77 47.63
C LYS A 61 -0.37 12.60 48.44
N GLY A 62 0.50 11.93 49.18
CA GLY A 62 1.39 12.59 50.14
C GLY A 62 0.60 13.27 51.28
N GLY A 63 0.95 14.52 51.60
CA GLY A 63 0.28 15.34 52.61
C GLY A 63 -0.93 16.14 52.11
N GLY A 64 -1.42 15.90 50.89
CA GLY A 64 -2.52 16.65 50.27
C GLY A 64 -3.47 15.78 49.45
N TYR A 65 -4.39 16.45 48.76
CA TYR A 65 -5.40 15.83 47.90
C TYR A 65 -5.25 16.32 46.46
N ILE A 66 -5.41 15.41 45.51
CA ILE A 66 -5.36 15.71 44.07
C ILE A 66 -6.59 15.15 43.39
N LYS A 67 -6.99 15.74 42.26
CA LYS A 67 -8.11 15.22 41.48
C LYS A 67 -7.72 13.90 40.82
N GLY A 68 -8.63 12.93 40.80
CA GLY A 68 -8.38 11.62 40.22
C GLY A 68 -7.98 11.65 38.74
N SER A 69 -8.54 12.58 37.96
CA SER A 69 -8.16 12.81 36.56
C SER A 69 -6.71 13.30 36.41
N GLU A 70 -6.23 14.14 37.33
CA GLU A 70 -4.85 14.65 37.32
C GLU A 70 -3.87 13.56 37.75
N LEU A 71 -4.24 12.76 38.77
CA LEU A 71 -3.47 11.59 39.18
C LEU A 71 -3.30 10.60 38.03
N LYS A 72 -4.38 10.26 37.34
CA LYS A 72 -4.36 9.39 36.15
C LYS A 72 -3.41 9.94 35.08
N GLY A 73 -3.48 11.25 34.81
CA GLY A 73 -2.55 11.90 33.87
C GLY A 73 -1.09 11.79 34.30
N HIS A 74 -0.78 11.99 35.58
CA HIS A 74 0.58 11.79 36.12
C HIS A 74 1.05 10.33 36.00
N LEU A 75 0.16 9.36 36.24
CA LEU A 75 0.47 7.93 36.11
C LEU A 75 0.76 7.55 34.65
N ILE A 76 -0.06 8.01 33.70
CA ILE A 76 0.15 7.78 32.26
C ILE A 76 1.44 8.46 31.80
N ASN A 77 1.70 9.69 32.22
CA ASN A 77 2.93 10.40 31.87
C ASN A 77 4.16 9.70 32.43
N SER A 78 4.10 9.23 33.68
CA SER A 78 5.16 8.44 34.30
C SER A 78 5.40 7.16 33.49
N LEU A 79 4.34 6.41 33.19
CA LEU A 79 4.39 5.17 32.43
C LEU A 79 5.01 5.36 31.04
N CYS A 80 4.57 6.35 30.27
CA CYS A 80 5.11 6.65 28.93
C CYS A 80 6.55 7.22 28.96
N SER A 81 6.97 7.84 30.07
CA SER A 81 8.34 8.33 30.27
C SER A 81 9.33 7.22 30.67
N CYS A 82 8.84 6.07 31.15
CA CYS A 82 9.69 4.92 31.46
C CYS A 82 10.26 4.28 30.19
N ARG A 83 11.39 3.58 30.32
CA ARG A 83 11.90 2.70 29.25
C ARG A 83 11.01 1.46 29.20
N TRP A 84 10.46 1.16 28.03
CA TRP A 84 9.68 -0.06 27.81
C TRP A 84 10.58 -1.04 27.06
N ALA A 85 10.55 -2.31 27.44
CA ALA A 85 11.01 -3.34 26.51
C ALA A 85 10.05 -3.38 25.31
N PRO A 86 10.50 -3.70 24.08
CA PRO A 86 9.64 -3.70 22.89
C PRO A 86 8.40 -4.59 23.06
N SER A 87 8.55 -5.78 23.65
CA SER A 87 7.45 -6.72 23.95
C SER A 87 6.34 -6.13 24.83
N VAL A 88 6.65 -5.15 25.69
CA VAL A 88 5.66 -4.47 26.53
C VAL A 88 4.68 -3.65 25.67
N ALA A 89 5.12 -3.09 24.54
CA ALA A 89 4.24 -2.32 23.67
C ALA A 89 3.08 -3.17 23.12
N LEU A 90 3.33 -4.45 22.83
CA LEU A 90 2.34 -5.40 22.33
C LEU A 90 1.23 -5.65 23.37
N HIS A 91 1.58 -5.71 24.64
CA HIS A 91 0.63 -5.92 25.73
C HIS A 91 -0.03 -4.62 26.21
N MET A 92 0.65 -3.49 26.14
CA MET A 92 0.13 -2.20 26.62
C MET A 92 -0.85 -1.56 25.64
N ALA A 93 -0.59 -1.64 24.33
CA ALA A 93 -1.45 -1.04 23.30
C ALA A 93 -2.95 -1.43 23.43
N PRO A 94 -3.34 -2.71 23.64
CA PRO A 94 -4.75 -3.07 23.80
C PRO A 94 -5.36 -2.53 25.10
N LEU A 95 -4.60 -2.44 26.20
CA LEU A 95 -5.11 -1.99 27.51
C LEU A 95 -5.60 -0.54 27.47
N PHE A 96 -4.97 0.30 26.66
CA PHE A 96 -5.36 1.71 26.52
C PHE A 96 -6.62 1.93 25.67
N LYS A 97 -7.15 0.89 25.03
CA LYS A 97 -8.40 0.97 24.29
C LYS A 97 -9.60 1.23 25.20
N ASP A 98 -9.59 0.75 26.44
CA ASP A 98 -10.74 0.88 27.34
C ASP A 98 -10.58 2.04 28.34
N ILE A 99 -9.44 2.73 28.34
CA ILE A 99 -9.15 3.85 29.24
C ILE A 99 -9.62 5.19 28.64
N PRO A 100 -10.32 6.06 29.38
CA PRO A 100 -10.61 7.42 28.94
C PRO A 100 -9.32 8.25 28.95
N LEU A 101 -8.83 8.63 27.77
CA LEU A 101 -7.60 9.38 27.57
C LEU A 101 -7.91 10.81 27.14
N SER A 102 -7.18 11.77 27.72
CA SER A 102 -7.15 13.14 27.20
C SER A 102 -6.43 13.16 25.84
N PRO A 103 -6.65 14.19 24.99
CA PRO A 103 -5.99 14.27 23.68
C PRO A 103 -4.45 14.29 23.80
N ASP A 104 -3.91 14.91 24.85
CA ASP A 104 -2.48 14.97 25.12
C ASP A 104 -1.92 13.63 25.62
N GLU A 105 -2.65 12.95 26.52
CA GLU A 105 -2.31 11.60 26.98
C GLU A 105 -2.27 10.60 25.82
N LEU A 106 -3.30 10.64 24.96
CA LEU A 106 -3.39 9.80 23.77
C LEU A 106 -2.23 10.07 22.82
N LYS A 107 -1.91 11.35 22.56
CA LYS A 107 -0.80 11.74 21.69
C LYS A 107 0.53 11.22 22.23
N PHE A 108 0.78 11.40 23.53
CA PHE A 108 2.02 10.95 24.17
C PHE A 108 2.18 9.42 24.11
N LEU A 109 1.08 8.69 24.36
CA LEU A 109 1.04 7.23 24.24
C LEU A 109 1.34 6.76 22.82
N ILE A 110 0.66 7.31 21.80
CA ILE A 110 0.88 6.90 20.41
C ILE A 110 2.32 7.20 19.99
N GLN A 111 2.87 8.36 20.35
CA GLN A 111 4.27 8.68 20.08
C GLN A 111 5.23 7.71 20.76
N LYS A 112 4.92 7.25 21.98
CA LYS A 112 5.73 6.26 22.68
C LYS A 112 5.73 4.92 21.94
N ILE A 113 4.55 4.41 21.54
CA ILE A 113 4.44 3.15 20.81
C ILE A 113 5.14 3.24 19.45
N LEU A 114 4.94 4.32 18.70
CA LEU A 114 5.61 4.54 17.40
C LEU A 114 7.14 4.63 17.50
N ARG A 115 7.68 5.12 18.63
CA ARG A 115 9.14 5.14 18.87
C ARG A 115 9.70 3.74 19.11
N LEU A 116 8.93 2.86 19.75
CA LEU A 116 9.32 1.48 20.02
C LEU A 116 9.06 0.55 18.83
N PHE A 117 8.20 0.97 17.90
CA PHE A 117 7.80 0.17 16.75
C PHE A 117 8.97 -0.38 15.92
N PRO A 118 10.06 0.39 15.65
CA PRO A 118 11.22 -0.13 14.93
C PRO A 118 12.02 -1.21 15.66
N GLU A 119 11.88 -1.30 16.99
CA GLU A 119 12.60 -2.27 17.83
C GLU A 119 11.81 -3.58 18.01
N LEU A 120 10.58 -3.66 17.49
CA LEU A 120 9.75 -4.86 17.55
C LEU A 120 10.23 -5.92 16.55
N GLU A 121 10.05 -7.18 16.91
CA GLU A 121 10.14 -8.28 15.96
C GLU A 121 9.14 -8.06 14.82
N ILE A 122 9.57 -8.37 13.59
CA ILE A 122 8.78 -8.09 12.39
C ILE A 122 7.40 -8.80 12.48
N THR A 123 7.36 -10.01 13.04
CA THR A 123 6.14 -10.81 13.25
C THR A 123 5.12 -10.18 14.18
N ASP A 124 5.55 -9.33 15.12
CA ASP A 124 4.69 -8.65 16.09
C ASP A 124 4.12 -7.33 15.56
N GLN A 125 4.72 -6.78 14.49
CA GLN A 125 4.33 -5.49 13.91
C GLN A 125 2.84 -5.45 13.48
N PRO A 126 2.26 -6.45 12.80
CA PRO A 126 0.85 -6.43 12.42
C PRO A 126 -0.10 -6.28 13.61
N ALA A 127 0.20 -6.95 14.73
CA ALA A 127 -0.62 -6.89 15.94
C ALA A 127 -0.59 -5.48 16.55
N VAL A 128 0.59 -4.87 16.65
CA VAL A 128 0.74 -3.51 17.17
C VAL A 128 0.11 -2.48 16.24
N VAL A 129 0.23 -2.64 14.92
CA VAL A 129 -0.45 -1.80 13.93
C VAL A 129 -1.96 -1.85 14.13
N PHE A 130 -2.53 -3.05 14.27
CA PHE A 130 -3.97 -3.21 14.50
C PHE A 130 -4.42 -2.47 15.77
N GLN A 131 -3.67 -2.60 16.87
CA GLN A 131 -3.99 -1.90 18.11
C GLN A 131 -3.82 -0.37 17.99
N LEU A 132 -2.80 0.10 17.29
CA LEU A 132 -2.62 1.53 17.00
C LEU A 132 -3.77 2.11 16.17
N LEU A 133 -4.26 1.37 15.17
CA LEU A 133 -5.42 1.76 14.37
C LEU A 133 -6.69 1.83 15.23
N LEU A 134 -6.91 0.88 16.14
CA LEU A 134 -8.03 0.94 17.10
C LEU A 134 -7.92 2.15 18.04
N LEU A 135 -6.72 2.44 18.56
CA LEU A 135 -6.49 3.63 19.39
C LEU A 135 -6.70 4.93 18.62
N SER A 136 -6.39 4.94 17.34
CA SER A 136 -6.57 6.11 16.46
C SER A 136 -8.04 6.51 16.29
N GLY A 137 -8.98 5.57 16.54
CA GLY A 137 -10.41 5.87 16.60
C GLY A 137 -10.77 6.89 17.69
N LYS A 138 -9.95 7.02 18.74
CA LYS A 138 -10.11 8.04 19.79
C LYS A 138 -9.54 9.41 19.40
N GLY A 139 -8.69 9.49 18.37
CA GLY A 139 -8.01 10.72 17.94
C GLY A 139 -6.60 10.47 17.40
N ASN A 140 -5.92 11.55 16.99
CA ASN A 140 -4.54 11.50 16.46
C ASN A 140 -4.33 10.57 15.24
N LYS A 141 -5.39 10.33 14.46
CA LYS A 141 -5.42 9.55 13.21
C LYS A 141 -4.20 9.78 12.31
N ARG A 142 -3.95 11.05 11.98
CA ARG A 142 -2.82 11.45 11.13
C ARG A 142 -1.48 11.00 11.68
N LEU A 143 -1.25 11.12 12.99
CA LEU A 143 0.03 10.80 13.62
C LEU A 143 0.34 9.30 13.55
N VAL A 144 -0.68 8.44 13.70
CA VAL A 144 -0.55 6.99 13.51
C VAL A 144 -0.20 6.66 12.06
N LEU A 145 -1.01 7.16 11.12
CA LEU A 145 -0.86 6.88 9.69
C LEU A 145 0.48 7.39 9.13
N GLU A 146 0.88 8.60 9.51
CA GLU A 146 2.17 9.20 9.15
C GLU A 146 3.34 8.40 9.74
N GLY A 147 3.25 7.97 11.00
CA GLY A 147 4.29 7.17 11.65
C GLY A 147 4.50 5.82 10.96
N LEU A 148 3.41 5.11 10.66
CA LEU A 148 3.46 3.81 9.97
C LEU A 148 3.94 3.96 8.52
N SER A 149 3.39 4.91 7.76
CA SER A 149 3.80 5.19 6.38
C SER A 149 5.28 5.52 6.30
N LYS A 150 5.78 6.39 7.19
CA LYS A 150 7.19 6.76 7.24
C LYS A 150 8.08 5.57 7.57
N PHE A 151 7.72 4.78 8.57
CA PHE A 151 8.49 3.60 8.98
C PHE A 151 8.66 2.60 7.82
N TYR A 152 7.58 2.17 7.19
CA TYR A 152 7.67 1.19 6.09
C TYR A 152 8.31 1.78 4.83
N THR A 153 8.16 3.09 4.58
CA THR A 153 8.89 3.73 3.48
C THR A 153 10.40 3.76 3.73
N ASP A 154 10.82 4.06 4.96
CA ASP A 154 12.23 4.09 5.33
C ASP A 154 12.80 2.65 5.38
N LEU A 155 11.98 1.65 5.72
CA LEU A 155 12.33 0.22 5.68
C LEU A 155 12.47 -0.31 4.25
N ASP A 156 11.59 0.12 3.34
CA ASP A 156 11.74 -0.07 1.90
C ASP A 156 13.07 0.52 1.44
N ASP A 157 13.36 1.77 1.81
CA ASP A 157 14.60 2.47 1.47
C ASP A 157 15.85 1.72 1.92
N ALA A 158 15.85 1.15 3.13
CA ALA A 158 16.97 0.40 3.68
C ALA A 158 17.19 -0.97 2.99
N ASN A 159 16.13 -1.58 2.46
CA ASN A 159 16.19 -2.91 1.84
C ASN A 159 16.25 -2.89 0.30
N ARG A 160 16.27 -1.72 -0.34
CA ARG A 160 16.39 -1.61 -1.80
C ARG A 160 17.71 -2.22 -2.30
N GLY A 161 17.62 -2.91 -3.44
CA GLY A 161 18.77 -3.59 -4.06
C GLY A 161 19.06 -4.99 -3.48
N ARG A 162 18.43 -5.37 -2.37
CA ARG A 162 18.38 -6.77 -1.92
C ARG A 162 17.33 -7.49 -2.75
N SER A 163 17.76 -8.13 -3.85
CA SER A 163 16.90 -9.04 -4.61
C SER A 163 17.18 -10.47 -4.14
N ILE A 164 16.10 -11.25 -3.98
CA ILE A 164 16.16 -12.68 -3.62
C ILE A 164 16.87 -13.52 -4.71
N MET A 165 17.16 -12.95 -5.88
CA MET A 165 17.81 -13.65 -6.98
C MET A 165 19.36 -13.61 -6.92
N VAL A 166 19.97 -14.31 -5.95
CA VAL A 166 21.37 -14.80 -6.07
C VAL A 166 21.50 -16.11 -5.30
N ASP A 167 21.77 -17.21 -6.02
CA ASP A 167 22.07 -18.55 -5.52
C ASP A 167 23.41 -18.60 -4.74
N SER A 168 23.45 -18.04 -3.54
CA SER A 168 24.54 -18.28 -2.58
C SER A 168 23.95 -18.82 -1.28
N GLU A 169 24.52 -19.90 -0.74
CA GLU A 169 24.01 -20.61 0.44
C GLU A 169 23.90 -19.73 1.71
N ASP A 170 24.71 -18.66 1.83
CA ASP A 170 24.62 -17.68 2.92
C ASP A 170 23.48 -16.64 2.76
N LEU A 171 22.81 -16.55 1.59
CA LEU A 171 21.70 -15.62 1.31
C LEU A 171 20.31 -16.25 1.50
N MET A 172 20.24 -17.55 1.78
CA MET A 172 18.97 -18.26 1.95
C MET A 172 18.21 -17.81 3.21
N SER A 173 18.92 -17.43 4.29
CA SER A 173 18.29 -16.83 5.47
C SER A 173 17.76 -15.42 5.19
N ASP A 174 18.57 -14.59 4.53
CA ASP A 174 18.20 -13.21 4.18
C ASP A 174 17.03 -13.14 3.19
N ALA A 175 16.92 -14.12 2.28
CA ALA A 175 15.81 -14.27 1.36
C ALA A 175 14.50 -14.63 2.06
N VAL A 176 14.56 -15.49 3.09
CA VAL A 176 13.40 -15.85 3.92
C VAL A 176 12.95 -14.64 4.72
N ASP A 177 13.89 -13.88 5.31
CA ASP A 177 13.58 -12.67 6.07
C ASP A 177 12.94 -11.58 5.21
N LEU A 178 13.42 -11.38 3.98
CA LEU A 178 12.83 -10.40 3.06
C LEU A 178 11.43 -10.82 2.59
N ARG A 179 11.20 -12.11 2.29
CA ARG A 179 9.87 -12.63 1.95
C ARG A 179 8.89 -12.40 3.10
N THR A 180 9.29 -12.75 4.32
CA THR A 180 8.47 -12.56 5.52
C THR A 180 8.17 -11.09 5.75
N LEU A 181 9.15 -10.20 5.55
CA LEU A 181 8.93 -8.76 5.59
C LEU A 181 7.86 -8.31 4.59
N ARG A 182 7.93 -8.75 3.32
CA ARG A 182 6.92 -8.39 2.31
C ARG A 182 5.54 -8.91 2.65
N GLN A 183 5.42 -10.12 3.18
CA GLN A 183 4.12 -10.65 3.63
C GLN A 183 3.54 -9.83 4.81
N ILE A 184 4.40 -9.37 5.71
CA ILE A 184 4.02 -8.54 6.85
C ILE A 184 3.56 -7.15 6.40
N GLU A 185 4.28 -6.52 5.46
CA GLU A 185 3.84 -5.28 4.80
C GLU A 185 2.46 -5.43 4.15
N GLY A 186 2.21 -6.54 3.44
CA GLY A 186 0.91 -6.85 2.85
C GLY A 186 -0.21 -6.96 3.89
N THR A 187 0.08 -7.58 5.04
CA THR A 187 -0.85 -7.71 6.17
C THR A 187 -1.14 -6.35 6.81
N VAL A 188 -0.12 -5.51 6.96
CA VAL A 188 -0.24 -4.16 7.50
C VAL A 188 -1.09 -3.27 6.61
N ILE A 189 -0.86 -3.32 5.29
CA ILE A 189 -1.67 -2.61 4.30
C ILE A 189 -3.14 -3.06 4.40
N LEU A 190 -3.37 -4.37 4.57
CA LEU A 190 -4.72 -4.92 4.75
C LEU A 190 -5.38 -4.38 6.03
N HIS A 191 -4.69 -4.38 7.17
CA HIS A 191 -5.20 -3.83 8.43
C HIS A 191 -5.55 -2.34 8.31
N ILE A 192 -4.69 -1.53 7.67
CA ILE A 192 -4.97 -0.11 7.44
C ILE A 192 -6.20 0.04 6.53
N THR A 193 -6.27 -0.72 5.45
CA THR A 193 -7.42 -0.67 4.51
C THR A 193 -8.73 -1.06 5.19
N GLN A 194 -8.72 -2.09 6.05
CA GLN A 194 -9.87 -2.49 6.86
C GLN A 194 -10.27 -1.40 7.87
N ALA A 195 -9.31 -0.76 8.53
CA ALA A 195 -9.58 0.34 9.45
C ALA A 195 -10.19 1.55 8.72
N VAL A 196 -9.70 1.88 7.51
CA VAL A 196 -10.28 2.94 6.67
C VAL A 196 -11.69 2.59 6.19
N ASN A 197 -11.98 1.31 5.94
CA ASN A 197 -13.32 0.87 5.58
C ASN A 197 -14.31 1.02 6.75
N GLN A 198 -13.84 0.87 7.99
CA GLN A 198 -14.66 1.05 9.19
C GLN A 198 -14.80 2.53 9.59
N ASP A 199 -13.74 3.33 9.45
CA ASP A 199 -13.71 4.76 9.75
C ASP A 199 -13.19 5.56 8.56
N GLN A 200 -14.10 6.16 7.80
CA GLN A 200 -13.76 6.94 6.61
C GLN A 200 -12.92 8.18 6.93
N GLU A 201 -12.97 8.71 8.15
CA GLU A 201 -12.13 9.85 8.54
C GLU A 201 -10.64 9.48 8.47
N LEU A 202 -10.28 8.24 8.79
CA LEU A 202 -8.90 7.74 8.63
C LEU A 202 -8.43 7.87 7.18
N GLY A 203 -9.25 7.45 6.22
CA GLY A 203 -8.92 7.56 4.80
C GLY A 203 -8.78 9.01 4.34
N THR A 204 -9.62 9.91 4.86
CA THR A 204 -9.50 11.34 4.54
C THR A 204 -8.23 11.98 5.11
N GLU A 205 -7.86 11.66 6.35
CA GLU A 205 -6.62 12.13 6.98
C GLU A 205 -5.39 11.54 6.28
N LEU A 206 -5.44 10.27 5.87
CA LEU A 206 -4.38 9.63 5.08
C LEU A 206 -4.16 10.36 3.75
N LEU A 207 -5.24 10.67 3.02
CA LEU A 207 -5.14 11.38 1.74
C LEU A 207 -4.61 12.81 1.93
N LYS A 208 -4.99 13.51 3.01
CA LYS A 208 -4.42 14.82 3.36
C LYS A 208 -2.92 14.72 3.64
N TYR A 209 -2.51 13.69 4.39
CA TYR A 209 -1.09 13.40 4.65
C TYR A 209 -0.32 13.19 3.33
N PHE A 210 -0.82 12.34 2.43
CA PHE A 210 -0.16 12.10 1.16
C PHE A 210 -0.11 13.33 0.25
N LYS A 211 -1.14 14.18 0.24
CA LYS A 211 -1.11 15.46 -0.48
C LYS A 211 -0.01 16.40 0.04
N ASN A 212 0.18 16.46 1.36
CA ASN A 212 1.29 17.23 1.94
C ASN A 212 2.64 16.60 1.59
N LEU A 213 2.75 15.27 1.65
CA LEU A 213 3.97 14.55 1.27
C LEU A 213 4.33 14.76 -0.21
N GLN A 214 3.34 14.82 -1.11
CA GLN A 214 3.52 15.10 -2.54
C GLN A 214 4.17 16.48 -2.80
N GLN A 215 3.93 17.46 -1.94
CA GLN A 215 4.51 18.79 -2.07
C GLN A 215 5.99 18.80 -1.70
N CYS A 216 6.38 18.06 -0.66
CA CYS A 216 7.76 18.01 -0.18
C CYS A 216 8.60 16.96 -0.91
N ASN A 217 8.09 15.75 -1.09
CA ASN A 217 8.79 14.62 -1.70
C ASN A 217 7.80 13.67 -2.41
N PRO A 218 7.47 13.92 -3.69
CA PRO A 218 6.50 13.10 -4.41
C PRO A 218 6.98 11.65 -4.65
N LYS A 219 8.30 11.40 -4.64
CA LYS A 219 8.86 10.04 -4.76
C LYS A 219 8.52 9.14 -3.58
N LYS A 220 8.44 9.69 -2.36
CA LYS A 220 7.99 8.92 -1.18
C LYS A 220 6.52 8.52 -1.26
N VAL A 221 5.68 9.29 -1.95
CA VAL A 221 4.26 8.95 -2.17
C VAL A 221 4.13 7.74 -3.10
N ILE A 222 4.92 7.69 -4.18
CA ILE A 222 4.93 6.57 -5.14
C ILE A 222 5.89 5.44 -4.76
N GLY A 223 6.46 5.46 -3.56
CA GLY A 223 7.26 4.36 -3.03
C GLY A 223 6.42 3.09 -2.87
N PRO A 224 7.04 1.89 -2.91
CA PRO A 224 6.30 0.62 -3.00
C PRO A 224 5.22 0.45 -1.95
N PHE A 225 5.55 0.59 -0.66
CA PHE A 225 4.57 0.49 0.42
C PHE A 225 3.41 1.49 0.28
N ASN A 226 3.70 2.77 0.11
CA ASN A 226 2.67 3.83 0.05
C ASN A 226 1.79 3.73 -1.20
N LEU A 227 2.39 3.37 -2.34
CA LEU A 227 1.66 3.15 -3.58
C LEU A 227 0.69 1.99 -3.42
N CYS A 228 1.15 0.85 -2.89
CA CYS A 228 0.31 -0.32 -2.66
C CYS A 228 -0.79 -0.04 -1.63
N LEU A 229 -0.49 0.71 -0.56
CA LEU A 229 -1.49 1.17 0.40
C LEU A 229 -2.59 2.00 -0.28
N MET A 230 -2.21 2.96 -1.12
CA MET A 230 -3.17 3.80 -1.84
C MET A 230 -3.99 2.98 -2.84
N LEU A 231 -3.39 2.03 -3.55
CA LEU A 231 -4.08 1.14 -4.49
C LEU A 231 -5.02 0.15 -3.80
N SER A 232 -4.73 -0.22 -2.55
CA SER A 232 -5.63 -1.03 -1.71
C SER A 232 -6.85 -0.21 -1.29
N ILE A 233 -6.62 1.03 -0.85
CA ILE A 233 -7.69 1.95 -0.45
C ILE A 233 -8.55 2.37 -1.65
N SER A 234 -7.99 2.43 -2.86
CA SER A 234 -8.76 2.73 -4.07
C SER A 234 -9.77 1.64 -4.44
N GLN A 235 -9.70 0.45 -3.84
CA GLN A 235 -10.76 -0.56 -3.96
C GLN A 235 -12.04 -0.15 -3.21
N LEU A 236 -11.95 0.79 -2.27
CA LEU A 236 -13.12 1.35 -1.60
C LEU A 236 -13.77 2.39 -2.51
N HIS A 237 -15.02 2.15 -2.91
CA HIS A 237 -15.75 2.99 -3.87
C HIS A 237 -15.74 4.50 -3.53
N PHE A 238 -15.79 4.85 -2.24
CA PHE A 238 -15.76 6.26 -1.80
C PHE A 238 -14.45 6.98 -2.11
N PHE A 239 -13.33 6.24 -2.13
CA PHE A 239 -11.98 6.78 -2.35
C PHE A 239 -11.45 6.53 -3.76
N GLN A 240 -12.03 5.59 -4.50
CA GLN A 240 -11.59 5.11 -5.81
C GLN A 240 -11.08 6.22 -6.74
N ASP A 241 -11.98 7.09 -7.23
CA ASP A 241 -11.62 8.12 -8.21
C ASP A 241 -10.62 9.14 -7.66
N LYS A 242 -10.81 9.56 -6.40
CA LYS A 242 -9.96 10.55 -5.73
C LYS A 242 -8.52 10.04 -5.60
N VAL A 243 -8.36 8.76 -5.25
CA VAL A 243 -7.04 8.14 -5.09
C VAL A 243 -6.39 7.90 -6.44
N PHE A 244 -7.11 7.38 -7.43
CA PHE A 244 -6.53 7.16 -8.77
C PHE A 244 -6.07 8.47 -9.43
N GLU A 245 -6.87 9.54 -9.38
CA GLU A 245 -6.45 10.85 -9.90
C GLU A 245 -5.24 11.42 -9.14
N PHE A 246 -5.22 11.24 -7.81
CA PHE A 246 -4.09 11.66 -7.00
C PHE A 246 -2.81 10.88 -7.32
N VAL A 247 -2.87 9.55 -7.49
CA VAL A 247 -1.71 8.73 -7.84
C VAL A 247 -1.21 9.07 -9.25
N LYS A 248 -2.11 9.18 -10.25
CA LYS A 248 -1.74 9.58 -11.62
C LYS A 248 -1.04 10.93 -11.67
N SER A 249 -1.62 11.94 -11.01
CA SER A 249 -1.01 13.28 -10.94
C SER A 249 0.33 13.29 -10.21
N THR A 250 0.51 12.45 -9.18
CA THR A 250 1.79 12.29 -8.49
C THR A 250 2.85 11.66 -9.37
N ILE A 251 2.53 10.59 -10.09
CA ILE A 251 3.45 9.94 -11.03
C ILE A 251 3.89 10.94 -12.10
N LEU A 252 2.94 11.68 -12.70
CA LEU A 252 3.27 12.70 -13.69
C LEU A 252 4.18 13.79 -13.11
N LYS A 253 3.90 14.24 -11.88
CA LYS A 253 4.75 15.22 -11.18
C LYS A 253 6.18 14.71 -11.00
N CYS A 254 6.35 13.47 -10.54
CA CYS A 254 7.68 12.86 -10.42
C CYS A 254 8.43 12.83 -11.75
N LEU A 255 7.76 12.45 -12.85
CA LEU A 255 8.36 12.41 -14.18
C LEU A 255 8.72 13.81 -14.70
N LEU A 256 7.88 14.81 -14.43
CA LEU A 256 8.18 16.21 -14.76
C LEU A 256 9.39 16.75 -13.98
N ASP A 257 9.48 16.41 -12.70
CA ASP A 257 10.59 16.85 -11.86
C ASP A 257 11.90 16.16 -12.25
N GLU A 258 11.86 14.88 -12.65
CA GLU A 258 13.01 14.16 -13.23
C GLU A 258 13.48 14.78 -14.55
N ASP A 259 12.55 15.10 -15.45
CA ASP A 259 12.85 15.76 -16.73
C ASP A 259 13.52 17.14 -16.53
N LYS A 260 13.03 17.94 -15.56
CA LYS A 260 13.66 19.21 -15.17
C LYS A 260 15.07 19.02 -14.61
N CYS A 261 15.27 17.99 -13.77
CA CYS A 261 16.59 17.68 -13.21
C CYS A 261 17.60 17.27 -14.28
N ILE A 262 17.16 16.56 -15.32
CA ILE A 262 18.02 16.18 -16.46
C ILE A 262 18.39 17.41 -17.29
N LYS A 263 17.46 18.34 -17.49
CA LYS A 263 17.64 19.54 -18.33
C LYS A 263 18.46 20.65 -17.66
N SER A 264 18.58 20.67 -16.33
CA SER A 264 19.26 21.73 -15.58
C SER A 264 20.43 21.20 -14.75
N LEU A 265 21.62 21.72 -15.02
CA LEU A 265 22.84 21.40 -14.24
C LEU A 265 22.68 21.77 -12.76
N TRP A 266 22.11 22.96 -12.47
CA TRP A 266 21.84 23.40 -11.10
C TRP A 266 20.91 22.43 -10.37
N ALA A 267 19.82 22.00 -11.02
CA ALA A 267 18.88 21.06 -10.41
C ALA A 267 19.54 19.71 -10.13
N ARG A 268 20.41 19.23 -11.04
CA ARG A 268 21.17 17.99 -10.87
C ARG A 268 22.17 18.07 -9.71
N GLU A 269 22.76 19.23 -9.46
CA GLU A 269 23.68 19.45 -8.33
C GLU A 269 22.95 19.58 -7.00
N CYS A 270 21.82 20.29 -6.96
CA CYS A 270 21.01 20.45 -5.75
C CYS A 270 20.24 19.16 -5.37
N TYR A 271 19.89 18.34 -6.36
CA TYR A 271 19.17 17.08 -6.19
C TYR A 271 19.92 15.96 -6.93
N PRO A 272 21.00 15.41 -6.35
CA PRO A 272 21.74 14.30 -6.95
C PRO A 272 20.79 13.14 -7.25
N GLN A 273 21.01 12.48 -8.40
CA GLN A 273 20.06 11.54 -9.00
C GLN A 273 19.53 10.51 -7.98
N SER A 274 18.27 10.72 -7.60
CA SER A 274 17.48 9.79 -6.80
C SER A 274 16.81 8.74 -7.69
N ILE A 275 16.40 7.63 -7.08
CA ILE A 275 15.72 6.50 -7.72
C ILE A 275 14.62 6.98 -8.67
N LYS A 276 14.55 6.40 -9.87
CA LYS A 276 13.59 6.81 -10.90
C LYS A 276 12.17 6.46 -10.48
N ALA A 277 11.22 7.34 -10.78
CA ALA A 277 9.79 7.13 -10.50
C ALA A 277 9.27 5.82 -11.09
N GLU A 278 9.73 5.48 -12.30
CA GLU A 278 9.41 4.22 -12.96
C GLU A 278 9.88 2.99 -12.15
N GLN A 279 11.07 3.05 -11.55
CA GLN A 279 11.59 1.94 -10.75
C GLN A 279 10.73 1.72 -9.50
N LEU A 280 10.36 2.80 -8.79
CA LEU A 280 9.50 2.73 -7.60
C LEU A 280 8.17 2.05 -7.88
N VAL A 281 7.54 2.43 -9.00
CA VAL A 281 6.24 1.87 -9.40
C VAL A 281 6.38 0.40 -9.82
N LEU A 282 7.48 0.02 -10.47
CA LEU A 282 7.74 -1.37 -10.86
C LEU A 282 8.19 -2.26 -9.67
N GLU A 283 8.85 -1.68 -8.66
CA GLU A 283 9.15 -2.34 -7.37
C GLU A 283 7.86 -2.69 -6.63
N ALA A 284 6.85 -1.80 -6.66
CA ALA A 284 5.54 -2.06 -6.07
C ALA A 284 4.86 -3.32 -6.65
N VAL A 285 4.97 -3.54 -7.97
CA VAL A 285 4.47 -4.78 -8.62
C VAL A 285 5.26 -6.00 -8.14
N GLU A 286 6.56 -5.86 -7.92
CA GLU A 286 7.39 -6.95 -7.42
C GLU A 286 7.02 -7.35 -6.00
N HIS A 287 6.84 -6.36 -5.11
CA HIS A 287 6.40 -6.60 -3.74
C HIS A 287 5.00 -7.21 -3.71
N SER A 288 4.14 -6.91 -4.69
CA SER A 288 2.81 -7.50 -4.74
C SER A 288 2.79 -9.01 -5.01
N THR A 289 3.89 -9.60 -5.50
CA THR A 289 3.99 -11.05 -5.76
C THR A 289 4.03 -11.91 -4.49
N TYR A 290 4.17 -11.28 -3.31
CA TYR A 290 4.16 -11.94 -2.01
C TYR A 290 2.75 -11.94 -1.38
N ASP A 291 1.76 -12.41 -2.12
CA ASP A 291 0.37 -12.61 -1.67
C ASP A 291 -0.43 -11.32 -1.38
N TRP A 292 -0.19 -10.24 -2.15
CA TRP A 292 -0.89 -8.96 -1.97
C TRP A 292 -2.14 -8.84 -2.87
N ASP A 293 -3.07 -9.79 -2.77
CA ASP A 293 -4.24 -9.88 -3.65
C ASP A 293 -5.08 -8.59 -3.68
N HIS A 294 -5.18 -7.91 -2.54
CA HIS A 294 -5.93 -6.66 -2.37
C HIS A 294 -5.37 -5.47 -3.19
N VAL A 295 -4.11 -5.56 -3.66
CA VAL A 295 -3.44 -4.51 -4.45
C VAL A 295 -3.59 -4.74 -5.96
N ILE A 296 -3.70 -5.99 -6.40
CA ILE A 296 -3.53 -6.39 -7.82
C ILE A 296 -4.53 -5.66 -8.72
N GLN A 297 -5.80 -5.63 -8.32
CA GLN A 297 -6.86 -4.90 -9.04
C GLN A 297 -6.56 -3.40 -9.16
N GLY A 298 -5.92 -2.82 -8.15
CA GLY A 298 -5.49 -1.43 -8.14
C GLY A 298 -4.37 -1.17 -9.15
N LEU A 299 -3.40 -2.09 -9.27
CA LEU A 299 -2.31 -2.00 -10.24
C LEU A 299 -2.83 -2.07 -11.68
N VAL A 300 -3.78 -2.97 -11.97
CA VAL A 300 -4.40 -3.09 -13.29
C VAL A 300 -5.13 -1.79 -13.65
N LYS A 301 -6.02 -1.30 -12.78
CA LYS A 301 -6.74 -0.03 -12.99
C LYS A 301 -5.81 1.17 -13.13
N LEU A 302 -4.72 1.23 -12.36
CA LEU A 302 -3.71 2.28 -12.49
C LEU A 302 -3.03 2.22 -13.86
N GLY A 303 -2.63 1.03 -14.31
CA GLY A 303 -1.95 0.82 -15.58
C GLY A 303 -2.78 1.28 -16.77
N PHE A 304 -4.04 0.83 -16.85
CA PHE A 304 -4.98 1.30 -17.86
C PHE A 304 -5.29 2.79 -17.69
N GLY A 305 -5.46 3.27 -16.46
CA GLY A 305 -5.70 4.68 -16.18
C GLY A 305 -4.56 5.61 -16.65
N LEU A 306 -3.31 5.18 -16.55
CA LEU A 306 -2.15 5.90 -17.09
C LEU A 306 -2.13 5.89 -18.62
N MET A 307 -2.36 4.73 -19.23
CA MET A 307 -2.44 4.58 -20.69
C MET A 307 -3.58 5.41 -21.29
N ASP A 308 -4.73 5.45 -20.64
CA ASP A 308 -5.88 6.25 -21.07
C ASP A 308 -5.65 7.76 -20.93
N SER A 309 -5.07 8.18 -19.80
CA SER A 309 -4.91 9.61 -19.51
C SER A 309 -3.81 10.23 -20.38
N TYR A 310 -2.73 9.48 -20.61
CA TYR A 310 -1.48 9.97 -21.20
C TYR A 310 -1.10 9.29 -22.52
N GLY A 311 -1.97 8.44 -23.07
CA GLY A 311 -1.80 7.85 -24.40
C GLY A 311 -1.75 8.89 -25.51
N PRO A 312 -1.28 8.51 -26.70
CA PRO A 312 -1.28 9.39 -27.87
C PRO A 312 -2.70 9.91 -28.12
N LYS A 313 -2.85 11.22 -28.27
CA LYS A 313 -4.13 11.86 -28.64
C LYS A 313 -3.97 12.42 -30.05
N LEU A 314 -5.04 12.33 -30.85
CA LEU A 314 -5.08 13.03 -32.13
C LEU A 314 -5.06 14.53 -31.85
N VAL A 315 -4.04 15.21 -32.37
CA VAL A 315 -3.96 16.67 -32.35
C VAL A 315 -4.45 17.15 -33.71
N PHE A 316 -5.62 17.79 -33.76
CA PHE A 316 -6.26 18.28 -35.00
C PHE A 316 -6.44 17.22 -36.11
N GLY A 317 -6.78 15.98 -35.75
CA GLY A 317 -7.09 14.93 -36.72
C GLY A 317 -5.88 14.33 -37.46
N ALA A 318 -4.66 14.77 -37.16
CA ALA A 318 -3.42 14.19 -37.68
C ALA A 318 -2.67 13.45 -36.56
N MET A 319 -2.16 12.27 -36.89
CA MET A 319 -1.13 11.60 -36.07
C MET A 319 0.17 12.40 -36.20
N PRO A 320 0.95 12.62 -35.12
CA PRO A 320 2.32 13.06 -35.28
C PRO A 320 3.04 12.06 -36.19
N GLU A 321 3.52 12.50 -37.35
CA GLU A 321 4.12 11.65 -38.39
C GLU A 321 5.42 10.96 -37.96
N SER A 322 5.90 11.21 -36.74
CA SER A 322 7.03 10.50 -36.16
C SER A 322 6.88 10.39 -34.64
N LEU A 323 7.10 9.17 -34.13
CA LEU A 323 7.47 9.00 -32.73
C LEU A 323 8.78 9.78 -32.52
N PRO A 324 8.86 10.73 -31.56
CA PRO A 324 10.12 11.37 -31.27
C PRO A 324 11.16 10.29 -30.92
N PRO A 325 12.44 10.46 -31.32
CA PRO A 325 13.50 9.50 -31.04
C PRO A 325 13.55 9.20 -29.53
N GLU A 326 14.00 7.98 -29.18
CA GLU A 326 13.92 7.41 -27.82
C GLU A 326 14.52 8.29 -26.70
N GLY A 327 15.28 9.34 -27.03
CA GLY A 327 15.86 10.33 -26.11
C GLY A 327 15.04 11.60 -25.84
N MET A 328 13.90 11.85 -26.51
CA MET A 328 13.05 13.03 -26.29
C MET A 328 11.59 12.66 -25.99
N LYS A 329 11.38 11.63 -25.16
CA LYS A 329 10.03 11.27 -24.73
C LYS A 329 9.49 12.33 -23.76
N ASN A 330 8.35 12.93 -24.10
CA ASN A 330 7.69 13.86 -23.20
C ASN A 330 7.25 13.14 -21.91
N PRO A 331 7.17 13.82 -20.75
CA PRO A 331 6.75 13.21 -19.49
C PRO A 331 5.41 12.45 -19.56
N SER A 332 4.45 12.93 -20.37
CA SER A 332 3.20 12.21 -20.63
C SER A 332 3.42 10.89 -21.38
N GLN A 333 4.33 10.85 -22.36
CA GLN A 333 4.67 9.61 -23.07
C GLN A 333 5.37 8.62 -22.13
N LEU A 334 6.24 9.11 -21.24
CA LEU A 334 6.85 8.29 -20.19
C LEU A 334 5.80 7.73 -19.23
N ALA A 335 4.78 8.52 -18.86
CA ALA A 335 3.68 8.04 -18.02
C ALA A 335 2.84 6.95 -18.72
N CYS A 336 2.57 7.08 -20.01
CA CYS A 336 1.92 6.03 -20.81
C CYS A 336 2.79 4.76 -20.90
N GLN A 337 4.08 4.92 -21.18
CA GLN A 337 5.04 3.79 -21.22
C GLN A 337 5.15 3.10 -19.86
N LEU A 338 5.10 3.85 -18.77
CA LEU A 338 5.07 3.32 -17.41
C LEU A 338 3.80 2.48 -17.18
N GLY A 339 2.62 2.97 -17.61
CA GLY A 339 1.38 2.19 -17.57
C GLY A 339 1.48 0.88 -18.33
N ARG A 340 2.08 0.91 -19.54
CA ARG A 340 2.37 -0.29 -20.34
C ARG A 340 3.28 -1.28 -19.61
N ARG A 341 4.40 -0.81 -19.07
CA ARG A 341 5.36 -1.65 -18.34
C ARG A 341 4.79 -2.20 -17.04
N LEU A 342 3.98 -1.41 -16.33
CA LEU A 342 3.25 -1.83 -15.14
C LEU A 342 2.35 -3.01 -15.48
N LEU A 343 1.47 -2.88 -16.48
CA LEU A 343 0.56 -3.95 -16.90
C LEU A 343 1.32 -5.20 -17.36
N LEU A 344 2.41 -5.04 -18.12
CA LEU A 344 3.25 -6.15 -18.54
C LEU A 344 3.87 -6.90 -17.34
N LYS A 345 4.40 -6.18 -16.35
CA LYS A 345 4.99 -6.81 -15.14
C LYS A 345 3.91 -7.48 -14.30
N THR A 346 2.74 -6.84 -14.15
CA THR A 346 1.57 -7.41 -13.46
C THR A 346 1.07 -8.69 -14.14
N PHE A 347 0.97 -8.71 -15.47
CA PHE A 347 0.57 -9.89 -16.25
C PHE A 347 1.51 -11.08 -16.04
N LYS A 348 2.83 -10.82 -15.97
CA LYS A 348 3.84 -11.85 -15.71
C LYS A 348 3.78 -12.38 -14.28
N GLY A 349 3.58 -11.49 -13.31
CA GLY A 349 3.60 -11.84 -11.88
C GLY A 349 2.32 -12.52 -11.38
N HIS A 350 1.16 -12.19 -11.97
CA HIS A 350 -0.15 -12.53 -11.39
C HIS A 350 -1.05 -13.24 -12.39
N GLU A 351 -1.30 -14.53 -12.18
CA GLU A 351 -2.16 -15.35 -13.05
C GLU A 351 -3.62 -14.86 -13.07
N VAL A 352 -4.15 -14.49 -11.91
CA VAL A 352 -5.57 -14.13 -11.70
C VAL A 352 -6.07 -12.96 -12.56
N VAL A 353 -5.18 -12.06 -12.99
CA VAL A 353 -5.54 -10.87 -13.80
C VAL A 353 -5.17 -10.99 -15.28
N ARG A 354 -4.58 -12.09 -15.73
CA ARG A 354 -4.16 -12.27 -17.14
C ARG A 354 -5.35 -12.13 -18.11
N SER A 355 -6.44 -12.84 -17.83
CA SER A 355 -7.65 -12.77 -18.65
C SER A 355 -8.26 -11.37 -18.63
N GLU A 356 -8.30 -10.72 -17.47
CA GLU A 356 -8.86 -9.37 -17.33
C GLU A 356 -8.05 -8.33 -18.10
N ILE A 357 -6.72 -8.38 -18.04
CA ILE A 357 -5.85 -7.49 -18.79
C ILE A 357 -6.08 -7.66 -20.29
N LEU A 358 -6.19 -8.90 -20.78
CA LEU A 358 -6.48 -9.16 -22.19
C LEU A 358 -7.87 -8.64 -22.59
N ASP A 359 -8.89 -8.89 -21.78
CA ASP A 359 -10.25 -8.41 -22.02
C ASP A 359 -10.30 -6.87 -22.10
N GLN A 360 -9.58 -6.17 -21.22
CA GLN A 360 -9.49 -4.71 -21.26
C GLN A 360 -8.71 -4.20 -22.48
N ILE A 361 -7.58 -4.82 -22.85
CA ILE A 361 -6.86 -4.48 -24.09
C ILE A 361 -7.80 -4.62 -25.30
N PHE A 362 -8.49 -5.76 -25.39
CA PHE A 362 -9.38 -6.07 -26.50
C PHE A 362 -10.59 -5.14 -26.55
N SER A 363 -11.20 -4.86 -25.40
CA SER A 363 -12.29 -3.89 -25.28
C SER A 363 -11.85 -2.50 -25.78
N HIS A 364 -10.66 -2.03 -25.40
CA HIS A 364 -10.15 -0.74 -25.85
C HIS A 364 -9.82 -0.72 -27.35
N VAL A 365 -9.30 -1.81 -27.91
CA VAL A 365 -9.01 -1.94 -29.35
C VAL A 365 -10.31 -1.94 -30.18
N ILE A 366 -11.37 -2.59 -29.69
CA ILE A 366 -12.67 -2.69 -30.38
C ILE A 366 -13.46 -1.38 -30.25
N MET A 367 -13.59 -0.83 -29.05
CA MET A 367 -14.48 0.29 -28.78
C MET A 367 -13.94 1.64 -29.26
N ARG A 368 -12.62 1.80 -29.41
CA ARG A 368 -11.99 3.08 -29.79
C ARG A 368 -11.70 3.17 -31.28
N SER A 369 -12.74 3.17 -32.10
CA SER A 369 -12.64 3.24 -33.56
C SER A 369 -11.95 4.51 -34.09
N THR A 370 -11.99 5.61 -33.33
CA THR A 370 -11.47 6.93 -33.75
C THR A 370 -10.21 7.39 -33.00
N ALA A 371 -9.87 6.78 -31.87
CA ALA A 371 -8.68 7.14 -31.09
C ALA A 371 -7.53 6.17 -31.40
N PRO A 372 -6.26 6.61 -31.31
CA PRO A 372 -5.13 5.75 -31.64
C PRO A 372 -4.97 4.64 -30.58
N VAL A 373 -5.11 3.39 -31.02
CA VAL A 373 -4.98 2.19 -30.17
C VAL A 373 -3.57 1.59 -30.16
N THR A 374 -2.60 2.26 -30.78
CA THR A 374 -1.23 1.74 -30.99
C THR A 374 -0.56 1.31 -29.68
N HIS A 375 -0.66 2.11 -28.63
CA HIS A 375 -0.10 1.81 -27.30
C HIS A 375 -0.72 0.55 -26.64
N TYR A 376 -1.98 0.21 -26.93
CA TYR A 376 -2.60 -1.05 -26.50
C TYR A 376 -2.11 -2.25 -27.31
N LEU A 377 -1.89 -2.06 -28.61
CA LEU A 377 -1.30 -3.08 -29.48
C LEU A 377 0.18 -3.32 -29.13
N ASP A 378 0.92 -2.28 -28.77
CA ASP A 378 2.29 -2.39 -28.25
C ASP A 378 2.32 -3.20 -26.95
N LEU A 379 1.36 -3.00 -26.04
CA LEU A 379 1.22 -3.81 -24.82
C LEU A 379 0.97 -5.27 -25.16
N LEU A 380 0.05 -5.55 -26.09
CA LEU A 380 -0.23 -6.90 -26.55
C LEU A 380 1.01 -7.54 -27.16
N SER A 381 1.70 -6.83 -28.05
CA SER A 381 2.95 -7.28 -28.67
C SER A 381 4.01 -7.58 -27.61
N ASP A 382 4.27 -6.68 -26.66
CA ASP A 382 5.22 -6.89 -25.57
C ASP A 382 4.87 -8.12 -24.73
N THR A 383 3.58 -8.34 -24.47
CA THR A 383 3.07 -9.49 -23.70
C THR A 383 3.29 -10.79 -24.46
N VAL A 384 2.94 -10.82 -25.75
CA VAL A 384 3.13 -11.96 -26.64
C VAL A 384 4.60 -12.32 -26.80
N HIS A 385 5.48 -11.34 -27.00
CA HIS A 385 6.91 -11.57 -27.17
C HIS A 385 7.59 -11.99 -25.86
N SER A 386 7.18 -11.40 -24.74
CA SER A 386 7.80 -11.67 -23.45
C SER A 386 7.38 -13.01 -22.83
N ALA A 387 6.12 -13.40 -23.00
CA ALA A 387 5.55 -14.55 -22.29
C ALA A 387 4.48 -15.27 -23.16
N PRO A 388 4.87 -15.82 -24.32
CA PRO A 388 3.92 -16.44 -25.24
C PRO A 388 3.20 -17.65 -24.62
N GLN A 389 3.89 -18.42 -23.77
CA GLN A 389 3.33 -19.60 -23.10
C GLN A 389 2.19 -19.24 -22.14
N LEU A 390 2.35 -18.19 -21.34
CA LEU A 390 1.32 -17.71 -20.41
C LEU A 390 0.06 -17.23 -21.15
N LEU A 391 0.24 -16.74 -22.38
CA LEU A 391 -0.85 -16.23 -23.19
C LEU A 391 -1.62 -17.35 -23.92
N LEU A 392 -0.96 -18.49 -24.18
CA LEU A 392 -1.61 -19.70 -24.70
C LEU A 392 -2.61 -20.30 -23.70
N GLU A 393 -2.37 -20.17 -22.39
CA GLU A 393 -3.34 -20.56 -21.35
C GLU A 393 -4.67 -19.80 -21.51
N SER A 394 -4.61 -18.57 -22.01
CA SER A 394 -5.75 -17.69 -22.30
C SER A 394 -6.15 -17.65 -23.79
N SER A 395 -5.82 -18.69 -24.57
CA SER A 395 -5.99 -18.66 -26.04
C SER A 395 -7.43 -18.40 -26.51
N GLY A 396 -8.44 -18.79 -25.70
CA GLY A 396 -9.85 -18.54 -26.02
C GLY A 396 -10.15 -17.05 -26.22
N LYS A 397 -9.59 -16.18 -25.38
CA LYS A 397 -9.77 -14.72 -25.49
C LYS A 397 -9.14 -14.14 -26.75
N VAL A 398 -7.97 -14.64 -27.13
CA VAL A 398 -7.31 -14.24 -28.38
C VAL A 398 -8.13 -14.67 -29.59
N GLN A 399 -8.72 -15.86 -29.55
CA GLN A 399 -9.61 -16.32 -30.62
C GLN A 399 -10.85 -15.43 -30.74
N GLU A 400 -11.47 -15.03 -29.62
CA GLU A 400 -12.64 -14.15 -29.61
C GLU A 400 -12.39 -12.82 -30.33
N ILE A 401 -11.26 -12.16 -30.08
CA ILE A 401 -10.95 -10.91 -30.81
C ILE A 401 -10.61 -11.16 -32.27
N CYS A 402 -9.96 -12.29 -32.59
CA CYS A 402 -9.68 -12.67 -33.98
C CYS A 402 -10.98 -12.87 -34.77
N LEU A 403 -12.06 -13.35 -34.16
CA LEU A 403 -13.38 -13.44 -34.81
C LEU A 403 -13.96 -12.07 -35.18
N LYS A 404 -13.63 -11.03 -34.41
CA LYS A 404 -14.06 -9.64 -34.63
C LYS A 404 -13.12 -8.84 -35.53
N LEU A 405 -12.10 -9.47 -36.11
CA LEU A 405 -11.07 -8.79 -36.93
C LEU A 405 -11.68 -8.00 -38.10
N ALA A 406 -12.77 -8.48 -38.70
CA ALA A 406 -13.45 -7.81 -39.81
C ALA A 406 -14.19 -6.52 -39.40
N GLU A 407 -14.48 -6.34 -38.10
CA GLU A 407 -15.16 -5.15 -37.55
C GLU A 407 -14.16 -4.06 -37.15
N LEU A 408 -12.87 -4.36 -37.10
CA LEU A 408 -11.83 -3.44 -36.67
C LEU A 408 -11.38 -2.51 -37.81
N PRO A 409 -10.97 -1.26 -37.49
CA PRO A 409 -10.30 -0.40 -38.46
C PRO A 409 -9.04 -1.08 -39.03
N PRO A 410 -8.69 -0.87 -40.32
CA PRO A 410 -7.64 -1.63 -41.00
C PRO A 410 -6.27 -1.50 -40.32
N LYS A 411 -5.92 -0.30 -39.81
CA LYS A 411 -4.68 -0.08 -39.05
C LYS A 411 -4.65 -0.85 -37.73
N SER A 412 -5.79 -0.97 -37.05
CA SER A 412 -5.91 -1.73 -35.80
C SER A 412 -5.86 -3.23 -36.07
N ALA A 413 -6.50 -3.70 -37.15
CA ALA A 413 -6.46 -5.09 -37.60
C ALA A 413 -5.03 -5.52 -38.00
N GLU A 414 -4.31 -4.69 -38.76
CA GLU A 414 -2.91 -4.92 -39.13
C GLU A 414 -2.00 -4.99 -37.89
N GLY A 415 -2.13 -4.02 -36.98
CA GLY A 415 -1.34 -4.02 -35.75
C GLY A 415 -1.68 -5.20 -34.82
N LEU A 416 -2.94 -5.63 -34.76
CA LEU A 416 -3.35 -6.83 -34.03
C LEU A 416 -2.70 -8.09 -34.62
N LEU A 417 -2.80 -8.29 -35.94
CA LEU A 417 -2.19 -9.43 -36.64
C LEU A 417 -0.67 -9.47 -36.45
N THR A 418 -0.02 -8.31 -36.49
CA THR A 418 1.43 -8.19 -36.26
C THR A 418 1.79 -8.55 -34.82
N SER A 419 1.02 -8.08 -33.84
CA SER A 419 1.26 -8.33 -32.41
C SER A 419 1.10 -9.82 -32.04
N ILE A 420 0.15 -10.53 -32.65
CA ILE A 420 -0.12 -11.95 -32.37
C ILE A 420 0.70 -12.92 -33.24
N GLN A 421 1.49 -12.42 -34.21
CA GLN A 421 2.25 -13.25 -35.14
C GLN A 421 3.12 -14.33 -34.45
N PRO A 422 3.80 -14.06 -33.31
CA PRO A 422 4.54 -15.10 -32.60
C PRO A 422 3.66 -16.25 -32.09
N LEU A 423 2.41 -15.97 -31.68
CA LEU A 423 1.48 -17.00 -31.21
C LEU A 423 1.00 -17.92 -32.34
N LEU A 424 0.88 -17.40 -33.57
CA LEU A 424 0.46 -18.20 -34.73
C LEU A 424 1.46 -19.31 -35.08
N LYS A 425 2.73 -19.13 -34.70
CA LYS A 425 3.77 -20.16 -34.86
C LYS A 425 3.63 -21.28 -33.82
N LEU A 426 3.01 -20.99 -32.67
CA LEU A 426 2.91 -21.90 -31.53
C LEU A 426 1.56 -22.61 -31.45
N SER A 427 0.47 -21.97 -31.93
CA SER A 427 -0.89 -22.52 -31.88
C SER A 427 -1.46 -22.75 -33.29
N PRO A 428 -1.50 -24.00 -33.78
CA PRO A 428 -2.11 -24.30 -35.08
C PRO A 428 -3.62 -23.98 -35.10
N LEU A 429 -4.32 -24.19 -33.98
CA LEU A 429 -5.74 -23.88 -33.83
C LEU A 429 -6.06 -22.39 -34.03
N LEU A 430 -5.23 -21.51 -33.45
CA LEU A 430 -5.38 -20.06 -33.62
C LEU A 430 -5.15 -19.64 -35.07
N LYS A 431 -4.14 -20.23 -35.72
CA LYS A 431 -3.84 -20.00 -37.14
C LYS A 431 -5.02 -20.40 -38.03
N ASP A 432 -5.59 -21.59 -37.82
CA ASP A 432 -6.73 -22.07 -38.61
C ASP A 432 -7.96 -21.18 -38.42
N THR A 433 -8.21 -20.72 -37.18
CA THR A 433 -9.31 -19.81 -36.86
C THR A 433 -9.16 -18.49 -37.62
N ILE A 434 -7.97 -17.89 -37.63
CA ILE A 434 -7.72 -16.64 -38.37
C ILE A 434 -7.88 -16.84 -39.88
N ILE A 435 -7.40 -17.96 -40.45
CA ILE A 435 -7.58 -18.26 -41.88
C ILE A 435 -9.08 -18.32 -42.23
N ILE A 436 -9.89 -18.95 -41.39
CA ILE A 436 -11.34 -19.04 -41.59
C ILE A 436 -11.98 -17.65 -41.52
N VAL A 437 -11.60 -16.83 -40.53
CA VAL A 437 -12.15 -15.47 -40.39
C VAL A 437 -11.77 -14.60 -41.58
N LEU A 438 -10.51 -14.57 -41.97
CA LEU A 438 -10.04 -13.79 -43.13
C LEU A 438 -10.72 -14.26 -44.42
N ARG A 439 -10.89 -15.57 -44.60
CA ARG A 439 -11.64 -16.11 -45.75
C ARG A 439 -13.07 -15.59 -45.77
N LYS A 440 -13.77 -15.60 -44.63
CA LYS A 440 -15.13 -15.04 -44.52
C LYS A 440 -15.16 -13.54 -44.78
N ALA A 441 -14.18 -12.80 -44.25
CA ALA A 441 -14.07 -11.36 -44.42
C ALA A 441 -13.87 -10.94 -45.89
N MET A 442 -13.19 -11.76 -46.72
CA MET A 442 -13.08 -11.49 -48.16
C MET A 442 -14.44 -11.48 -48.89
N PHE A 443 -15.47 -12.13 -48.34
CA PHE A 443 -16.83 -12.15 -48.89
C PHE A 443 -17.78 -11.21 -48.14
N ALA A 444 -17.31 -10.52 -47.10
CA ALA A 444 -18.09 -9.49 -46.43
C ALA A 444 -18.18 -8.27 -47.36
N ARG A 445 -19.39 -7.81 -47.61
CA ARG A 445 -19.69 -6.68 -48.50
C ARG A 445 -19.63 -5.35 -47.77
#